data_AF-A0A4S2H6M6-F1
#
_entry.id   AF-A0A4S2H6M6-F1
#
_cell.length_a   1.000
_cell.length_b   1.000
_cell.length_c   1.000
_cell.angle_alpha   90.00
_cell.angle_beta   90.00
_cell.angle_gamma   90.00
#
_symmetry.space_group_name_H-M   'P 1'
#
loop_
_entity.id
_entity.type
_entity.pdbx_description
1 polymer ?
#
loop_
_entity_poly.entity_id
_entity_poly.type
_entity_poly.pdbx_seq_one_letter_code
_entity_poly.pdbx_strand_id
1 'polypeptide(L)'
;MSNTISCKVNKNKVKQRGCVQRMKEFIFAYPKCRNLYLTERAYCDLIEGGVETEDNLVACAKNYAEACRINETPRRYIKDADNFLKEFTFEKYLPGKYVKPARIVAGKGKEIEK
;
A
#
# COMPACT_ATOMS: atom_id res chain seq x y z
N MET A 1 4.68 9.02 -18.84
CA MET A 1 3.20 9.18 -18.77
C MET A 1 2.77 8.84 -17.35
N SER A 2 2.62 9.87 -16.50
CA SER A 2 2.27 9.69 -15.08
C SER A 2 0.76 9.57 -14.96
N ASN A 3 0.26 8.33 -14.81
CA ASN A 3 -1.17 8.08 -14.62
C ASN A 3 -1.58 8.52 -13.20
N THR A 4 -2.16 9.72 -13.10
CA THR A 4 -2.70 10.25 -11.85
C THR A 4 -3.96 9.48 -11.47
N ILE A 5 -3.88 8.63 -10.44
CA ILE A 5 -5.04 7.96 -9.86
C ILE A 5 -5.86 9.03 -9.12
N SER A 6 -7.00 9.43 -9.70
CA SER A 6 -7.95 10.35 -9.06
C SER A 6 -8.74 9.61 -7.97
N CYS A 7 -8.30 9.73 -6.73
CA CYS A 7 -9.12 9.43 -5.55
C CYS A 7 -10.13 10.56 -5.37
N LYS A 8 -11.44 10.30 -5.53
CA LYS A 8 -12.49 11.27 -5.17
C LYS A 8 -12.48 11.49 -3.67
N VAL A 9 -11.97 12.64 -3.23
CA VAL A 9 -11.94 13.06 -1.83
C VAL A 9 -13.32 13.56 -1.43
N ASN A 10 -14.06 12.76 -0.64
CA ASN A 10 -15.32 13.20 -0.06
C ASN A 10 -15.00 13.96 1.24
N LYS A 11 -15.20 15.29 1.24
CA LYS A 11 -14.92 16.18 2.37
C LYS A 11 -16.05 16.11 3.42
N ASN A 12 -16.18 14.99 4.12
CA ASN A 12 -16.97 14.98 5.35
C ASN A 12 -16.07 15.28 6.55
N LYS A 13 -16.52 16.18 7.42
CA LYS A 13 -15.79 16.79 8.54
C LYS A 13 -15.21 15.74 9.50
N VAL A 14 -14.04 15.19 9.19
CA VAL A 14 -13.22 14.45 10.14
C VAL A 14 -12.46 15.49 10.95
N LYS A 15 -12.79 15.58 12.25
CA LYS A 15 -12.02 16.33 13.25
C LYS A 15 -10.56 15.97 13.03
N GLN A 16 -9.69 16.91 12.65
CA GLN A 16 -8.27 16.65 12.43
C GLN A 16 -7.68 16.04 13.70
N ARG A 17 -7.63 14.70 13.76
CA ARG A 17 -6.87 13.98 14.77
C ARG A 17 -5.41 14.09 14.33
N GLY A 18 -4.47 14.20 15.27
CA GLY A 18 -3.05 14.38 14.94
C GLY A 18 -2.45 13.25 14.08
N CYS A 19 -3.15 12.11 13.93
CA CYS A 19 -2.74 10.86 13.28
C CYS A 19 -2.93 10.79 11.74
N VAL A 20 -3.18 11.92 11.07
CA VAL A 20 -3.46 11.93 9.61
C VAL A 20 -2.55 12.87 8.82
N GLN A 21 -1.42 13.31 9.37
CA GLN A 21 -0.57 14.30 8.69
C GLN A 21 -0.06 13.76 7.35
N ARG A 22 0.36 12.50 7.32
CA ARG A 22 0.92 11.83 6.14
C ARG A 22 -0.04 10.85 5.47
N MET A 23 -1.30 10.78 5.91
CA MET A 23 -2.33 9.93 5.29
C MET A 23 -2.48 10.21 3.79
N LYS A 24 -2.38 11.47 3.38
CA LYS A 24 -2.41 11.84 1.94
C LYS A 24 -1.22 11.27 1.18
N GLU A 25 -0.03 11.25 1.77
CA GLU A 25 1.16 10.67 1.15
C GLU A 25 1.02 9.16 1.01
N PHE A 26 0.48 8.49 2.04
CA PHE A 26 0.19 7.06 1.99
C PHE A 26 -0.74 6.73 0.81
N ILE A 27 -1.87 7.43 0.70
CA ILE A 27 -2.85 7.21 -0.38
C ILE A 27 -2.27 7.50 -1.75
N PHE A 28 -1.48 8.57 -1.88
CA PHE A 28 -0.86 8.93 -3.16
C PHE A 28 0.20 7.92 -3.60
N ALA A 29 0.92 7.32 -2.65
CA ALA A 29 1.88 6.27 -2.94
C ALA A 29 1.20 4.94 -3.28
N TYR A 30 0.00 4.69 -2.76
CA TYR A 30 -0.65 3.38 -2.85
C TYR A 30 -1.19 3.10 -4.28
N PRO A 31 -0.96 1.90 -4.85
CA PRO A 31 -1.25 1.62 -6.27
C PRO A 31 -2.75 1.52 -6.61
N LYS A 32 -3.63 1.49 -5.61
CA LYS A 32 -5.08 1.32 -5.78
C LYS A 32 -5.88 2.04 -4.70
N CYS A 33 -6.66 3.03 -5.12
CA CYS A 33 -7.50 3.82 -4.24
C CYS A 33 -8.98 3.51 -4.49
N ARG A 34 -9.66 2.91 -3.50
CA ARG A 34 -11.09 2.54 -3.59
C ARG A 34 -11.92 3.09 -2.44
N ASN A 35 -11.46 2.96 -1.20
CA ASN A 35 -12.26 3.34 -0.03
C ASN A 35 -11.44 4.17 0.95
N LEU A 36 -11.40 5.50 0.70
CA LEU A 36 -10.57 6.42 1.49
C LEU A 36 -10.97 6.44 2.96
N TYR A 37 -12.28 6.47 3.27
CA TYR A 37 -12.77 6.50 4.64
C TYR A 37 -12.36 5.25 5.44
N LEU A 38 -12.54 4.05 4.86
CA LEU A 38 -12.10 2.82 5.54
C LEU A 38 -10.58 2.73 5.65
N THR A 39 -9.85 3.28 4.68
CA THR A 39 -8.38 3.30 4.72
C THR A 39 -7.90 4.25 5.82
N GLU A 40 -8.49 5.45 5.91
CA GLU A 40 -8.18 6.44 6.93
C GLU A 40 -8.43 5.87 8.33
N ARG A 41 -9.58 5.24 8.53
CA ARG A 41 -9.88 4.59 9.81
C ARG A 41 -8.84 3.53 10.18
N ALA A 42 -8.54 2.61 9.27
CA ALA A 42 -7.55 1.56 9.53
C ALA A 42 -6.14 2.11 9.75
N TYR A 43 -5.77 3.18 9.04
CA TYR A 43 -4.50 3.89 9.23
C TYR A 43 -4.43 4.52 10.62
N CYS A 44 -5.46 5.28 11.02
CA CYS A 44 -5.53 5.90 12.34
C CYS A 44 -5.51 4.86 13.46
N ASP A 45 -6.24 3.75 13.32
CA ASP A 45 -6.30 2.69 14.34
C ASP A 45 -4.89 2.10 14.62
N LEU A 46 -4.04 1.95 13.58
CA LEU A 46 -2.65 1.48 13.74
C LEU A 46 -1.76 2.50 14.46
N ILE A 47 -1.90 3.80 14.13
CA ILE A 47 -1.11 4.87 14.75
C ILE A 47 -1.55 5.11 16.20
N GLU A 48 -2.85 5.22 16.46
CA GLU A 48 -3.42 5.42 17.80
C GLU A 48 -3.15 4.21 18.70
N GLY A 49 -3.14 3.01 18.14
CA GLY A 49 -2.78 1.77 18.84
C GLY A 49 -1.28 1.61 19.11
N GLY A 50 -0.43 2.51 18.60
CA GLY A 50 1.03 2.42 18.73
C GLY A 50 1.65 1.21 18.02
N VAL A 51 0.92 0.63 17.06
CA VAL A 51 1.34 -0.57 16.33
C VAL A 51 2.40 -0.22 15.29
N GLU A 52 2.24 0.92 14.62
CA GLU A 52 3.17 1.41 13.61
C GLU A 52 3.25 2.94 13.59
N THR A 53 4.24 3.45 12.86
CA THR A 53 4.43 4.89 12.65
C THR A 53 3.95 5.34 11.27
N GLU A 54 3.60 6.62 11.13
CA GLU A 54 3.19 7.18 9.83
C GLU A 54 4.29 7.01 8.77
N ASP A 55 5.55 7.20 9.17
CA ASP A 55 6.72 7.06 8.29
C ASP A 55 6.84 5.64 7.72
N ASN A 56 6.66 4.63 8.57
CA ASN A 56 6.69 3.23 8.18
C ASN A 56 5.54 2.88 7.25
N LEU A 57 4.32 3.36 7.54
CA LEU A 57 3.16 3.10 6.69
C LEU A 57 3.30 3.75 5.31
N VAL A 58 3.80 4.99 5.24
CA VAL A 58 4.07 5.66 3.95
C VAL A 58 5.15 4.91 3.17
N ALA A 59 6.23 4.48 3.84
CA ALA A 59 7.29 3.72 3.18
C ALA A 59 6.78 2.36 2.69
N CYS A 60 5.95 1.66 3.45
CA CYS A 60 5.43 0.35 3.06
C CYS A 60 4.46 0.46 1.86
N ALA A 61 3.67 1.54 1.77
CA ALA A 61 2.84 1.81 0.59
C ALA A 61 3.69 1.98 -0.68
N LYS A 62 4.80 2.71 -0.59
CA LYS A 62 5.75 2.89 -1.71
C LYS A 62 6.38 1.55 -2.12
N ASN A 63 6.80 0.75 -1.14
CA ASN A 63 7.37 -0.58 -1.38
C ASN A 63 6.36 -1.54 -2.01
N TYR A 64 5.10 -1.51 -1.56
CA TYR A 64 4.02 -2.30 -2.16
C TYR A 64 3.74 -1.89 -3.61
N ALA A 65 3.64 -0.58 -3.86
CA ALA A 65 3.46 -0.04 -5.21
C ALA A 65 4.60 -0.45 -6.15
N GLU A 66 5.85 -0.39 -5.66
CA GLU A 66 7.02 -0.85 -6.40
C GLU A 66 6.92 -2.35 -6.71
N ALA A 67 6.62 -3.19 -5.73
CA ALA A 67 6.50 -4.63 -5.92
C ALA A 67 5.40 -4.97 -6.94
N CYS A 68 4.24 -4.32 -6.86
CA CYS A 68 3.17 -4.47 -7.84
C CYS A 68 3.61 -4.06 -9.25
N ARG A 69 4.38 -2.97 -9.38
CA ARG A 69 4.91 -2.50 -10.66
C ARG A 69 5.91 -3.48 -11.25
N ILE A 70 6.86 -3.98 -10.45
CA ILE A 70 7.91 -4.91 -10.91
C ILE A 70 7.32 -6.24 -11.35
N ASN A 71 6.34 -6.74 -10.62
CA ASN A 71 5.65 -7.99 -10.92
C ASN A 71 4.52 -7.83 -11.94
N GLU A 72 4.35 -6.64 -12.52
CA GLU A 72 3.27 -6.30 -13.47
C GLU A 72 1.88 -6.78 -12.96
N THR A 73 1.65 -6.63 -11.65
CA THR A 73 0.50 -7.20 -10.96
C THR A 73 -0.80 -6.61 -11.52
N PRO A 74 -1.72 -7.44 -12.07
CA PRO A 74 -2.98 -6.95 -12.59
C PRO A 74 -3.81 -6.25 -11.49
N ARG A 75 -4.46 -5.14 -11.84
CA ARG A 75 -5.22 -4.28 -10.89
C ARG A 75 -6.24 -5.04 -10.02
N ARG A 76 -6.81 -6.14 -10.52
CA ARG A 76 -7.75 -7.00 -9.77
C ARG A 76 -7.11 -7.75 -8.61
N TYR A 77 -5.81 -8.02 -8.68
CA TYR A 77 -5.02 -8.70 -7.63
C TYR A 77 -4.30 -7.73 -6.69
N ILE A 78 -4.31 -6.43 -6.99
CA ILE A 78 -3.83 -5.40 -6.07
C ILE A 78 -4.85 -5.27 -4.92
N LYS A 79 -4.37 -5.47 -3.70
CA LYS A 79 -5.19 -5.42 -2.48
C LYS A 79 -5.67 -3.98 -2.23
N ASP A 80 -6.91 -3.83 -1.80
CA ASP A 80 -7.44 -2.53 -1.38
C ASP A 80 -6.70 -2.04 -0.13
N ALA A 81 -6.42 -0.73 -0.05
CA ALA A 81 -5.55 -0.18 0.99
C ALA A 81 -6.05 -0.44 2.42
N ASP A 82 -7.36 -0.42 2.64
CA ASP A 82 -7.94 -0.71 3.95
C ASP A 82 -7.76 -2.19 4.35
N ASN A 83 -7.94 -3.12 3.42
CA ASN A 83 -7.67 -4.55 3.67
C ASN A 83 -6.17 -4.82 3.85
N PHE A 84 -5.31 -4.10 3.13
CA PHE A 84 -3.87 -4.19 3.30
C PHE A 84 -3.42 -3.81 4.71
N LEU A 85 -4.05 -2.79 5.30
CA LEU A 85 -3.82 -2.37 6.68
C LEU A 85 -4.47 -3.31 7.70
N LYS A 86 -5.76 -3.64 7.54
CA LYS A 86 -6.52 -4.50 8.47
C LYS A 86 -5.96 -5.93 8.58
N GLU A 87 -5.49 -6.48 7.47
CA GLU A 87 -4.96 -7.84 7.42
C GLU A 87 -3.44 -7.89 7.65
N PHE A 88 -2.81 -6.79 8.10
CA PHE A 88 -1.37 -6.70 8.37
C PHE A 88 -0.48 -7.13 7.19
N THR A 89 -1.01 -7.07 5.96
CA THR A 89 -0.27 -7.45 4.75
C THR A 89 0.91 -6.49 4.51
N PHE A 90 0.86 -5.31 5.11
CA PHE A 90 1.90 -4.30 5.05
C PHE A 90 3.22 -4.70 5.72
N GLU A 91 3.21 -5.65 6.65
CA GLU A 91 4.40 -5.97 7.46
C GLU A 91 5.60 -6.40 6.60
N LYS A 92 5.35 -7.19 5.55
CA LYS A 92 6.40 -7.62 4.61
C LYS A 92 6.92 -6.51 3.70
N TYR A 93 6.26 -5.34 3.70
CA TYR A 93 6.65 -4.16 2.94
C TYR A 93 7.23 -3.06 3.82
N LEU A 94 7.29 -3.25 5.14
CA LEU A 94 7.92 -2.30 6.05
C LEU A 94 9.41 -2.10 5.71
N PRO A 95 9.98 -0.91 5.99
CA PRO A 95 11.42 -0.69 5.94
C PRO A 95 12.18 -1.78 6.72
N GLY A 96 13.26 -2.29 6.14
CA GLY A 96 14.05 -3.38 6.73
C GLY A 96 13.48 -4.79 6.57
N LYS A 97 12.17 -4.95 6.31
CA LYS A 97 11.53 -6.24 5.98
C LYS A 97 11.32 -6.44 4.49
N TYR A 98 11.13 -5.35 3.74
CA TYR A 98 10.86 -5.41 2.31
C TYR A 98 12.05 -5.93 1.51
N VAL A 99 11.83 -7.05 0.83
CA VAL A 99 12.74 -7.59 -0.19
C VAL A 99 12.19 -7.22 -1.56
N LYS A 100 12.91 -6.36 -2.27
CA LYS A 100 12.53 -5.94 -3.62
C LYS A 100 12.49 -7.16 -4.56
N PRO A 101 11.37 -7.42 -5.25
CA PRO A 101 11.28 -8.54 -6.17
C PRO A 101 12.33 -8.43 -7.27
N ALA A 102 13.03 -9.53 -7.56
CA ALA A 102 13.71 -9.67 -8.85
C ALA A 102 12.63 -9.72 -9.93
N ARG A 103 12.78 -8.94 -10.99
CA ARG A 103 11.82 -8.91 -12.09
C ARG A 103 11.63 -10.34 -12.59
N ILE A 104 10.46 -10.93 -12.32
CA ILE A 104 10.12 -12.23 -12.89
C ILE A 104 9.80 -11.93 -14.35
N VAL A 105 10.81 -12.03 -15.21
CA VAL A 105 10.55 -12.22 -16.63
C VAL A 105 9.73 -13.50 -16.71
N ALA A 106 8.43 -13.37 -16.97
CA ALA A 106 7.54 -14.49 -17.23
C ALA A 106 8.07 -15.20 -18.49
N GLY A 107 8.97 -16.17 -18.28
CA GLY A 107 9.76 -16.76 -19.35
C GLY A 107 10.94 -17.55 -18.81
N LYS A 108 10.65 -18.73 -18.25
CA LYS A 108 11.39 -20.01 -18.29
C LYS A 108 11.22 -20.75 -16.96
N GLY A 109 10.15 -21.54 -16.88
CA GLY A 109 10.25 -22.79 -16.15
C GLY A 109 11.38 -23.59 -16.79
N LYS A 110 12.48 -23.76 -16.07
CA LYS A 110 13.39 -24.89 -16.30
C LYS A 110 12.62 -26.11 -15.80
N GLU A 111 12.00 -26.83 -16.72
CA GLU A 111 11.67 -28.22 -16.45
C GLU A 111 12.97 -29.01 -16.64
N ILE A 112 13.34 -29.70 -15.57
CA ILE A 112 14.59 -30.42 -15.40
C ILE A 112 14.35 -31.83 -15.96
N GLU A 113 15.18 -32.17 -16.93
CA GLU A 113 15.56 -33.50 -17.42
C GLU A 113 15.11 -34.69 -16.56
N LYS A 114 14.41 -35.63 -17.19
CA LYS A 114 14.46 -37.08 -16.92
C LYS A 114 14.41 -37.84 -18.23
#